data_AF-A0A2A3LL52-F1
#
_entry.id   AF-A0A2A3LL52-F1
#
_cell.length_a   1.000
_cell.length_b   1.000
_cell.length_c   1.000
_cell.angle_alpha   90.00
_cell.angle_beta   90.00
_cell.angle_gamma   90.00
#
_symmetry.space_group_name_H-M   'P 1'
#
loop_
_entity.id
_entity.type
_entity.pdbx_description
1 polymer ?
#
loop_
_entity_poly.entity_id
_entity_poly.type
_entity_poly.pdbx_seq_one_letter_code
_entity_poly.pdbx_strand_id
1 'polypeptide(L)'
;MRDKVSQLRKLLGEATPSPTVVRNDAEGEAWRRFQQFESYTAPPPLESSWRARASREIQRIAAWYGLTDEIQRALDEAGVDLLASLSDADLESLRERMRMLQDNVQNGFGAPDAPPAT
;
A
#
# COMPACT_ATOMS: atom_id res chain seq x y z
N MET A 1 5.55 -46.57 -57.16
CA MET A 1 4.54 -45.48 -57.10
C MET A 1 4.04 -45.16 -55.68
N ARG A 2 4.10 -46.09 -54.71
CA ARG A 2 3.65 -45.84 -53.31
C ARG A 2 4.55 -44.90 -52.50
N ASP A 3 5.84 -44.85 -52.78
CA ASP A 3 6.79 -44.05 -51.97
C ASP A 3 6.60 -42.53 -52.12
N LYS A 4 6.19 -42.08 -53.32
CA LYS A 4 5.93 -40.66 -53.60
C LYS A 4 4.71 -40.12 -52.83
N VAL A 5 3.72 -40.97 -52.54
CA VAL A 5 2.51 -40.59 -51.79
C VAL A 5 2.82 -40.44 -50.29
N SER A 6 3.71 -41.28 -49.74
CA SER A 6 4.15 -41.15 -48.34
C SER A 6 4.99 -39.89 -48.12
N GLN A 7 5.84 -39.51 -49.08
CA GLN A 7 6.65 -38.29 -49.00
C GLN A 7 5.79 -37.02 -49.05
N LEU A 8 4.74 -36.99 -49.88
CA LEU A 8 3.78 -35.89 -49.93
C LEU A 8 2.97 -35.73 -48.64
N ARG A 9 2.54 -36.84 -48.01
CA ARG A 9 1.85 -36.79 -46.71
C ARG A 9 2.76 -36.28 -45.59
N LYS A 10 4.05 -36.60 -45.64
CA LYS A 10 5.03 -36.12 -44.66
C LYS A 10 5.27 -34.62 -44.79
N LEU A 11 5.43 -34.13 -46.02
CA LEU A 11 5.58 -32.69 -46.30
C LEU A 11 4.32 -31.89 -45.95
N LEU A 12 3.12 -32.46 -46.17
CA LEU A 12 1.85 -31.81 -45.78
C LEU A 12 1.66 -31.77 -44.25
N GLY A 13 2.14 -32.77 -43.52
CA GLY A 13 2.09 -32.79 -42.06
C GLY A 13 3.05 -31.78 -41.40
N GLU A 14 4.20 -31.51 -42.03
CA GLU A 14 5.18 -30.52 -41.56
C GLU A 14 4.77 -29.07 -41.89
N ALA A 15 3.91 -28.87 -42.89
CA ALA A 15 3.47 -27.55 -43.36
C ALA A 15 2.16 -27.04 -42.73
N THR A 16 1.41 -27.88 -41.99
CA THR A 16 0.25 -27.43 -41.23
C THR A 16 0.70 -26.94 -39.85
N PRO A 17 0.71 -25.62 -39.58
CA PRO A 17 0.87 -25.14 -38.22
C PRO A 17 -0.26 -25.74 -37.39
N SER A 18 0.11 -26.53 -36.38
CA SER A 18 -0.85 -27.06 -35.43
C SER A 18 -1.68 -25.88 -34.92
N PRO A 19 -3.02 -25.91 -35.03
CA PRO A 19 -3.81 -24.87 -34.41
C PRO A 19 -3.49 -24.94 -32.93
N THR A 20 -2.75 -23.96 -32.42
CA THR A 20 -2.66 -23.67 -31.00
C THR A 20 -4.09 -23.44 -30.56
N VAL A 21 -4.69 -24.49 -30.02
CA VAL A 21 -5.93 -24.42 -29.25
C VAL A 21 -5.58 -23.47 -28.11
N VAL A 22 -5.98 -22.20 -28.27
CA VAL A 22 -6.07 -21.25 -27.17
C VAL A 22 -7.13 -21.85 -26.26
N ARG A 23 -6.66 -22.71 -25.35
CA ARG A 23 -7.44 -23.32 -24.29
C ARG A 23 -8.07 -22.16 -23.51
N ASN A 24 -9.30 -22.35 -23.06
CA ASN A 24 -10.16 -21.36 -22.39
C ASN A 24 -9.52 -20.72 -21.13
N ASP A 25 -8.49 -19.90 -21.30
CA ASP A 25 -7.76 -19.27 -20.20
C ASP A 25 -8.64 -18.28 -19.44
N ALA A 26 -9.65 -17.72 -20.12
CA ALA A 26 -10.63 -16.81 -19.53
C ALA A 26 -11.49 -17.49 -18.46
N GLU A 27 -11.93 -18.74 -18.66
CA GLU A 27 -12.71 -19.48 -17.66
C GLU A 27 -11.84 -19.85 -16.46
N GLY A 28 -10.59 -20.25 -16.69
CA GLY A 28 -9.64 -20.55 -15.61
C GLY A 28 -9.21 -19.32 -14.82
N GLU A 29 -9.13 -18.15 -15.46
CA GLU A 29 -8.88 -16.88 -14.78
C GLU A 29 -10.11 -16.38 -14.02
N ALA A 30 -11.30 -16.50 -14.59
CA ALA A 30 -12.56 -16.18 -13.92
C ALA A 30 -12.77 -17.05 -12.68
N TRP A 31 -12.47 -18.36 -12.78
CA TRP A 31 -12.56 -19.27 -11.65
C TRP A 31 -11.57 -18.93 -10.53
N ARG A 32 -10.33 -18.57 -10.87
CA ARG A 32 -9.33 -18.10 -9.88
C ARG A 32 -9.78 -16.83 -9.17
N ARG A 33 -10.35 -15.86 -9.90
CA ARG A 33 -10.89 -14.62 -9.30
C ARG A 33 -12.09 -14.89 -8.40
N PHE A 34 -12.96 -15.82 -8.79
CA PHE A 34 -14.10 -16.25 -7.97
C PHE A 34 -13.65 -16.91 -6.68
N GLN A 35 -12.70 -17.85 -6.73
CA GLN A 35 -12.14 -18.46 -5.52
C GLN A 35 -11.47 -17.43 -4.61
N GLN A 36 -10.76 -16.46 -5.19
CA GLN A 36 -10.16 -15.37 -4.44
C GLN A 36 -11.23 -14.51 -3.74
N PHE A 37 -12.36 -14.23 -4.42
CA PHE A 37 -13.50 -13.52 -3.84
C PHE A 37 -14.20 -14.32 -2.74
N GLU A 38 -14.47 -15.62 -2.93
CA GLU A 38 -15.08 -16.46 -1.89
C GLU A 38 -14.20 -16.55 -0.63
N SER A 39 -12.88 -16.60 -0.82
CA SER A 39 -11.92 -16.57 0.28
C SER A 39 -11.74 -15.17 0.91
N TYR A 40 -12.26 -14.13 0.25
CA TYR A 40 -12.09 -12.76 0.69
C TYR A 40 -13.02 -12.47 1.86
N THR A 41 -12.52 -12.75 3.06
CA THR A 41 -13.12 -12.17 4.27
C THR A 41 -12.79 -10.68 4.26
N ALA A 42 -13.81 -9.83 4.28
CA ALA A 42 -13.61 -8.40 4.41
C ALA A 42 -12.72 -8.13 5.64
N PRO A 43 -11.64 -7.35 5.49
CA PRO A 43 -10.81 -7.02 6.64
C PRO A 43 -11.69 -6.38 7.72
N PRO A 44 -11.36 -6.60 9.00
CA PRO A 44 -12.13 -6.00 10.08
C PRO A 44 -12.19 -4.48 9.87
N PRO A 45 -13.35 -3.84 10.14
CA PRO A 45 -13.48 -2.41 9.98
C PRO A 45 -12.41 -1.72 10.82
N LEU A 46 -11.71 -0.75 10.21
CA LEU A 46 -10.71 0.04 10.93
C LEU A 46 -11.36 0.68 12.15
N GLU A 47 -10.72 0.55 13.30
CA GLU A 47 -11.22 1.06 14.57
C GLU A 47 -11.52 2.56 14.45
N SER A 48 -12.78 2.96 14.62
CA SER A 48 -13.26 4.34 14.33
C SER A 48 -13.15 5.28 15.54
N SER A 49 -12.55 4.82 16.63
CA SER A 49 -12.33 5.62 17.84
C SER A 49 -11.57 6.91 17.51
N TRP A 50 -11.81 7.97 18.29
CA TRP A 50 -11.08 9.22 18.11
C TRP A 50 -9.57 9.00 18.24
N ARG A 51 -9.12 8.20 19.23
CA ARG A 51 -7.70 7.83 19.42
C ARG A 51 -7.11 7.12 18.21
N ALA A 52 -7.82 6.14 17.64
CA ALA A 52 -7.34 5.43 16.46
C ALA A 52 -7.27 6.33 15.22
N ARG A 53 -8.18 7.30 15.09
CA ARG A 53 -8.13 8.32 14.02
C ARG A 53 -6.96 9.30 14.22
N ALA A 54 -6.77 9.82 15.43
CA ALA A 54 -5.67 10.71 15.77
C ALA A 54 -4.31 10.04 15.55
N SER A 55 -4.14 8.80 16.03
CA SER A 55 -2.90 8.03 15.88
C SER A 55 -2.56 7.79 14.41
N ARG A 56 -3.56 7.41 13.59
CA ARG A 56 -3.37 7.23 12.14
C ARG A 56 -3.02 8.54 11.43
N GLU A 57 -3.62 9.64 11.85
CA GLU A 57 -3.30 10.96 11.29
C GLU A 57 -1.86 11.37 11.61
N ILE A 58 -1.43 11.24 12.86
CA ILE A 58 -0.04 11.50 13.30
C ILE A 58 0.94 10.64 12.49
N GLN A 59 0.71 9.33 12.42
CA GLN A 59 1.58 8.41 11.68
C GLN A 59 1.63 8.74 10.19
N ARG A 60 0.49 9.10 9.58
CA ARG A 60 0.43 9.50 8.17
C ARG A 60 1.26 10.76 7.92
N ILE A 61 1.12 11.78 8.77
CA ILE A 61 1.89 13.03 8.64
C ILE A 61 3.39 12.73 8.81
N ALA A 62 3.77 11.99 9.84
CA ALA A 62 5.17 11.64 10.08
C ALA A 62 5.80 10.90 8.90
N ALA A 63 5.09 9.90 8.35
CA ALA A 63 5.59 9.10 7.24
C ALA A 63 5.74 9.92 5.94
N TRP A 64 4.82 10.85 5.67
CA TRP A 64 4.86 11.64 4.44
C TRP A 64 5.88 12.77 4.45
N TYR A 65 6.13 13.37 5.62
CA TYR A 65 7.00 14.54 5.75
C TYR A 65 8.30 14.26 6.50
N GLY A 66 8.57 13.00 6.88
CA GLY A 66 9.79 12.63 7.59
C GLY A 66 9.85 13.18 9.03
N LEU A 67 8.70 13.41 9.67
CA LEU A 67 8.59 14.02 11.00
C LEU A 67 8.54 12.98 12.13
N THR A 68 9.26 11.87 12.00
CA THR A 68 9.26 10.79 13.01
C THR A 68 9.90 11.24 14.32
N ASP A 69 10.90 12.12 14.25
CA ASP A 69 11.60 12.65 15.42
C ASP A 69 10.66 13.46 16.34
N GLU A 70 9.62 14.10 15.79
CA GLU A 70 8.63 14.83 16.58
C GLU A 70 7.76 13.87 17.42
N ILE A 71 7.46 12.67 16.89
CA ILE A 71 6.79 11.63 17.67
C ILE A 71 7.68 11.18 18.81
N GLN A 72 8.97 10.94 18.54
CA GLN A 72 9.93 10.53 19.58
C GLN A 72 10.05 11.60 20.67
N ARG A 73 10.18 12.88 20.29
CA ARG A 73 10.23 13.98 21.25
C ARG A 73 9.01 14.03 22.17
N ALA A 74 7.81 13.89 21.62
CA ALA A 74 6.58 13.89 22.42
C ALA A 74 6.48 12.67 23.35
N LEU A 75 6.97 11.51 22.91
CA LEU A 75 7.06 10.30 23.74
C LEU A 75 8.06 10.48 24.89
N ASP A 76 9.22 11.07 24.62
CA ASP A 76 10.26 11.37 25.61
C ASP A 76 9.76 12.39 26.64
N GLU A 77 9.07 13.45 26.20
CA GLU A 77 8.47 14.47 27.07
C GLU A 77 7.40 13.89 28.01
N ALA A 78 6.59 12.95 27.51
CA ALA A 78 5.58 12.25 28.29
C ALA A 78 6.15 11.09 29.13
N GLY A 79 7.39 10.67 28.89
CA GLY A 79 8.02 9.54 29.55
C GLY A 79 7.37 8.19 29.23
N VAL A 80 6.89 7.99 28.00
CA VAL A 80 6.22 6.76 27.57
C VAL A 80 6.83 6.20 26.29
N ASP A 81 6.81 4.88 26.12
CA ASP A 81 7.49 4.23 24.98
C ASP A 81 6.63 4.18 23.70
N LEU A 82 5.31 4.34 23.81
CA LEU A 82 4.37 4.06 22.73
C LEU A 82 3.33 5.17 22.61
N LEU A 83 2.96 5.48 21.35
CA LEU A 83 1.90 6.44 21.05
C LEU A 83 0.55 6.06 21.68
N ALA A 84 0.29 4.75 21.81
CA ALA A 84 -0.91 4.24 22.46
C ALA A 84 -0.97 4.58 23.96
N SER A 85 0.18 4.81 24.60
CA SER A 85 0.31 5.10 26.03
C SER A 85 0.16 6.58 26.38
N LEU A 86 0.15 7.48 25.38
CA LEU A 86 -0.07 8.91 25.62
C LEU A 86 -1.46 9.18 26.20
N SER A 87 -1.60 10.19 27.06
CA SER A 87 -2.93 10.63 27.48
C SER A 87 -3.73 11.18 26.29
N ASP A 88 -5.05 11.29 26.40
CA ASP A 88 -5.87 11.92 25.34
C ASP A 88 -5.43 13.37 25.08
N ALA A 89 -5.02 14.08 26.14
CA ALA A 89 -4.54 15.46 26.03
C ALA A 89 -3.21 15.56 25.27
N ASP A 90 -2.24 14.70 25.61
CA ASP A 90 -0.92 14.70 24.95
C ASP A 90 -1.04 14.24 23.49
N LEU A 91 -1.91 13.27 23.23
CA LEU A 91 -2.16 12.79 21.87
C LEU A 91 -2.82 13.87 21.00
N GLU A 92 -3.77 14.65 21.54
CA GLU A 92 -4.35 15.78 20.82
C GLU A 92 -3.32 16.89 20.58
N SER A 93 -2.51 17.24 21.60
CA SER A 93 -1.46 18.25 21.47
C SER A 93 -0.43 17.88 20.38
N LEU A 94 0.02 16.62 20.38
CA LEU A 94 0.89 16.09 19.33
C LEU A 94 0.22 16.15 17.96
N ARG A 95 -1.06 15.79 17.86
CA ARG A 95 -1.81 15.87 16.60
C ARG A 95 -1.88 17.29 16.04
N GLU A 96 -2.19 18.27 16.88
CA GLU A 96 -2.24 19.69 16.49
C GLU A 96 -0.88 20.18 16.02
N ARG A 97 0.18 19.85 16.76
CA ARG A 97 1.54 20.21 16.37
C ARG A 97 1.96 19.58 15.04
N MET A 98 1.65 18.30 14.82
CA MET A 98 1.93 17.63 13.55
C MET A 98 1.20 18.29 12.37
N ARG A 99 -0.04 18.75 12.56
CA ARG A 99 -0.77 19.52 11.54
C ARG A 99 -0.10 20.85 11.23
N MET A 100 0.29 21.61 12.26
CA MET A 100 1.03 22.86 12.07
C MET A 100 2.34 22.65 11.29
N LEU A 101 3.09 21.60 11.62
CA LEU A 101 4.33 21.26 10.90
C LEU A 101 4.05 20.88 9.45
N GLN A 102 3.00 20.09 9.20
CA GLN A 102 2.55 19.78 7.85
C GLN A 102 2.24 21.06 7.07
N ASP A 103 1.46 21.97 7.65
CA ASP A 103 1.06 23.22 7.01
C ASP A 103 2.29 24.08 6.69
N ASN A 104 3.28 24.15 7.59
CA ASN A 104 4.52 24.87 7.34
C ASN A 104 5.29 24.30 6.14
N VAL A 105 5.46 22.96 6.09
CA VAL A 105 6.13 22.30 4.97
C VAL A 105 5.38 22.52 3.65
N GLN A 106 4.06 22.40 3.66
CA GLN A 106 3.23 22.59 2.46
C GLN A 106 3.27 24.03 1.93
N ASN A 107 3.38 25.01 2.81
CA ASN A 107 3.43 26.42 2.43
C ASN A 107 4.87 26.93 2.16
N GLY A 108 5.88 26.06 2.27
CA GLY A 108 7.29 26.42 2.08
C GLY A 108 7.87 27.27 3.22
N PHE A 109 7.22 27.29 4.38
CA PHE A 109 7.81 27.87 5.58
C PHE A 109 8.85 26.91 6.16
N GLY A 110 9.96 27.46 6.67
CA GLY A 110 10.96 26.67 7.37
C GLY A 110 10.38 25.99 8.61
N ALA A 111 11.10 25.00 9.16
CA ALA A 111 10.71 24.39 10.42
C ALA A 111 10.57 25.51 11.48
N PRO A 112 9.48 25.55 12.26
CA PRO A 112 9.23 26.63 13.22
C PRO A 112 10.31 26.69 14.31
N ASP A 113 11.00 25.56 14.54
CA ASP A 113 12.07 25.42 15.51
C ASP A 113 13.46 25.66 14.89
N ALA A 114 13.55 25.95 13.58
CA ALA A 114 14.83 26.30 12.97
C ALA A 114 15.25 27.70 13.47
N PRO A 115 16.53 27.89 13.84
CA PRO A 115 17.02 29.21 14.19
C PRO A 115 16.83 30.18 13.00
N PRO A 116 16.57 31.48 13.25
CA PRO A 116 16.45 32.44 12.16
C PRO A 116 17.73 32.44 11.33
N ALA A 117 17.58 32.36 10.01
CA ALA A 117 18.71 32.46 9.10
C ALA A 117 19.45 33.78 9.37
N THR A 118 20.73 33.69 9.74
CA THR A 118 21.63 34.82 9.96
C THR A 118 22.38 35.15 8.68
#